data_AF-A0A958EBQ1-F1
#
_entry.id   AF-A0A958EBQ1-F1
#
_cell.length_a   1.000
_cell.length_b   1.000
_cell.length_c   1.000
_cell.angle_alpha   90.00
_cell.angle_beta   90.00
_cell.angle_gamma   90.00
#
_symmetry.space_group_name_H-M   'P 1'
#
loop_
_entity.id
_entity.type
_entity.pdbx_description
1 polymer ?
#
loop_
_entity_poly.entity_id
_entity_poly.type
_entity_poly.pdbx_seq_one_letter_code
_entity_poly.pdbx_strand_id
1 'polypeptide(L)'
;RAVPDYTHFQGGFCHAHEGYQIYNGYGSKASAAALLKLRQMHVNAVSLTPFSYMRDPNQPTPFGFSNRSGSETDESVIHDARYAHQLGMSVMIKPHIWMGRGMWPGDIRMTNPGDWDRFFDYYTRWIRHFAILAEMVDAEYLCLGVEMGITTLEAPEHWQRLIATIRPLFSGKLVYAANWGEEFEKLSFWGDLDLIGLNCYYPL
;
A
#
# COMPACT_ATOMS: atom_id res chain seq x y z
N ARG A 1 23.19 6.22 5.40
CA ARG A 1 22.60 4.88 5.23
C ARG A 1 23.30 4.20 4.07
N ALA A 2 23.57 2.89 4.14
CA ALA A 2 23.95 2.13 2.94
C ALA A 2 22.76 2.19 1.96
N VAL A 3 23.02 2.38 0.67
CA VAL A 3 21.99 2.36 -0.36
C VAL A 3 21.46 0.93 -0.45
N PRO A 4 20.15 0.67 -0.31
CA PRO A 4 19.62 -0.68 -0.45
C PRO A 4 19.96 -1.23 -1.85
N ASP A 5 20.41 -2.49 -1.91
CA ASP A 5 20.69 -3.15 -3.18
C ASP A 5 19.37 -3.60 -3.82
N TYR A 6 18.90 -2.81 -4.79
CA TYR A 6 17.69 -3.09 -5.55
C TYR A 6 17.94 -3.98 -6.78
N THR A 7 19.16 -4.52 -6.96
CA THR A 7 19.54 -5.29 -8.16
C THR A 7 19.09 -6.75 -8.13
N HIS A 8 18.59 -7.23 -6.98
CA HIS A 8 18.13 -8.60 -6.82
C HIS A 8 16.62 -8.76 -7.09
N PHE A 9 16.29 -9.80 -7.85
CA PHE A 9 14.91 -10.20 -8.09
C PHE A 9 14.16 -10.42 -6.77
N GLN A 10 12.98 -9.80 -6.64
CA GLN A 10 12.12 -9.94 -5.47
C GLN A 10 11.24 -11.19 -5.64
N GLY A 11 11.61 -12.28 -4.97
CA GLY A 11 10.74 -13.43 -4.74
C GLY A 11 9.71 -13.09 -3.67
N GLY A 12 8.77 -12.20 -4.02
CA GLY A 12 7.87 -11.54 -3.08
C GLY A 12 6.61 -12.33 -2.73
N PHE A 13 6.06 -12.06 -1.54
CA PHE A 13 4.75 -12.56 -1.11
C PHE A 13 3.90 -11.45 -0.47
N CYS A 14 2.60 -11.44 -0.74
CA CYS A 14 1.67 -10.55 -0.05
C CYS A 14 1.32 -11.13 1.31
N HIS A 15 1.92 -10.62 2.39
CA HIS A 15 1.65 -11.05 3.75
C HIS A 15 0.52 -10.21 4.33
N ALA A 16 -0.71 -10.44 3.87
CA ALA A 16 -1.89 -9.66 4.27
C ALA A 16 -2.40 -10.02 5.68
N HIS A 17 -3.06 -9.07 6.34
CA HIS A 17 -3.70 -9.29 7.62
C HIS A 17 -5.04 -10.02 7.45
N GLU A 18 -5.12 -11.28 7.90
CA GLU A 18 -6.36 -12.07 7.80
C GLU A 18 -6.98 -12.43 9.17
N GLY A 19 -6.25 -12.23 10.27
CA GLY A 19 -6.70 -12.62 11.61
C GLY A 19 -7.00 -11.43 12.53
N TYR A 20 -8.28 -11.12 12.73
CA TYR A 20 -8.73 -9.99 13.55
C TYR A 20 -8.85 -10.32 15.06
N GLN A 21 -7.97 -11.18 15.56
CA GLN A 21 -7.79 -11.48 16.97
C GLN A 21 -6.33 -11.25 17.36
N ILE A 22 -6.09 -10.94 18.64
CA ILE A 22 -4.75 -10.60 19.15
C ILE A 22 -3.69 -11.69 18.90
N TYR A 23 -4.10 -12.94 18.68
CA TYR A 23 -3.22 -14.09 18.52
C TYR A 23 -3.06 -14.59 17.09
N ASN A 24 -3.77 -14.03 16.10
CA ASN A 24 -3.74 -14.54 14.71
C ASN A 24 -3.59 -13.47 13.61
N GLY A 25 -3.42 -12.20 13.96
CA GLY A 25 -3.08 -11.11 13.02
C GLY A 25 -1.63 -10.65 13.14
N TYR A 26 -1.31 -9.52 12.50
CA TYR A 26 -0.03 -8.83 12.67
C TYR A 26 0.31 -8.61 14.14
N GLY A 27 1.60 -8.64 14.49
CA GLY A 27 2.07 -8.55 15.88
C GLY A 27 1.92 -9.85 16.69
N SER A 28 1.31 -10.90 16.12
CA SER A 28 1.10 -12.17 16.81
C SER A 28 2.17 -13.22 16.52
N LYS A 29 2.22 -14.27 17.36
CA LYS A 29 3.05 -15.46 17.12
C LYS A 29 2.66 -16.20 15.83
N ALA A 30 1.39 -16.17 15.45
CA ALA A 30 0.92 -16.80 14.22
C ALA A 30 1.47 -16.07 12.99
N SER A 31 1.46 -14.73 13.01
CA SER A 31 2.06 -13.92 11.94
C SER A 31 3.58 -14.15 11.83
N ALA A 32 4.28 -14.17 12.97
CA ALA A 32 5.71 -14.50 12.99
C ALA A 32 6.00 -15.90 12.43
N ALA A 33 5.20 -16.90 12.78
CA ALA A 33 5.33 -18.25 12.22
C ALA A 33 5.09 -18.29 10.70
N ALA A 34 4.14 -17.49 10.20
CA ALA A 34 3.90 -17.36 8.77
C ALA A 34 5.09 -16.72 8.04
N LEU A 35 5.65 -15.61 8.55
CA LEU A 35 6.84 -14.96 8.00
C LEU A 35 8.06 -15.91 7.99
N LEU A 36 8.26 -16.68 9.07
CA LEU A 36 9.32 -17.69 9.12
C LEU A 36 9.12 -18.78 8.06
N LYS A 37 7.88 -19.22 7.83
CA LYS A 37 7.56 -20.18 6.78
C LYS A 37 7.82 -19.61 5.39
N LEU A 38 7.47 -18.35 5.13
CA LEU A 38 7.81 -17.66 3.88
C LEU A 38 9.33 -17.66 3.67
N ARG A 39 10.12 -17.38 4.72
CA ARG A 39 11.59 -17.41 4.64
C ARG A 39 12.15 -18.78 4.28
N GLN A 40 11.55 -19.85 4.82
CA GLN A 40 11.90 -21.24 4.51
C GLN A 40 11.55 -21.62 3.06
N MET A 41 10.56 -20.95 2.46
CA MET A 41 10.22 -21.07 1.04
C MET A 41 11.04 -20.13 0.15
N HIS A 42 12.13 -19.55 0.68
CA HIS A 42 13.03 -18.64 -0.03
C HIS A 42 12.40 -17.31 -0.48
N VAL A 43 11.28 -16.91 0.14
CA VAL A 43 10.75 -15.54 -0.02
C VAL A 43 11.75 -14.55 0.56
N ASN A 44 12.08 -13.52 -0.22
CA ASN A 44 13.03 -12.47 0.14
C ASN A 44 12.42 -11.07 0.21
N ALA A 45 11.10 -10.95 -0.02
CA ALA A 45 10.36 -9.70 0.00
C ALA A 45 8.93 -9.94 0.47
N VAL A 46 8.38 -9.03 1.27
CA VAL A 46 6.97 -9.10 1.69
C VAL A 46 6.30 -7.74 1.56
N SER A 47 5.02 -7.75 1.18
CA SER A 47 4.16 -6.57 1.37
C SER A 47 3.30 -6.72 2.61
N LEU A 48 3.24 -5.66 3.42
CA LEU A 48 2.31 -5.51 4.53
C LEU A 48 1.16 -4.60 4.10
N THR A 49 -0.06 -5.04 4.33
CA THR A 49 -1.26 -4.47 3.71
C THR A 49 -2.23 -3.95 4.76
N PRO A 50 -1.97 -2.78 5.37
CA PRO A 50 -2.92 -2.17 6.29
C PRO A 50 -4.14 -1.66 5.50
N PHE A 51 -5.33 -2.10 5.89
CA PHE A 51 -6.58 -1.70 5.24
C PHE A 51 -7.22 -0.47 5.90
N SER A 52 -7.87 0.34 5.07
CA SER A 52 -8.94 1.24 5.50
C SER A 52 -10.21 0.92 4.72
N TYR A 53 -11.34 1.54 5.09
CA TYR A 53 -12.64 1.25 4.50
C TYR A 53 -13.26 2.47 3.83
N MET A 54 -13.82 2.27 2.64
CA MET A 54 -14.67 3.24 1.96
C MET A 54 -16.01 2.59 1.61
N ARG A 55 -17.10 3.26 2.01
CA ARG A 55 -18.46 2.73 1.83
C ARG A 55 -19.08 3.06 0.47
N ASP A 56 -18.82 4.25 -0.03
CA ASP A 56 -19.45 4.80 -1.23
C ASP A 56 -18.34 5.39 -2.14
N PRO A 57 -18.16 4.90 -3.37
CA PRO A 57 -17.13 5.35 -4.30
C PRO A 57 -17.35 6.77 -4.83
N ASN A 58 -18.53 7.35 -4.64
CA ASN A 58 -18.91 8.67 -5.14
C ASN A 58 -18.98 9.74 -4.05
N GLN A 59 -18.69 9.38 -2.78
CA GLN A 59 -18.71 10.30 -1.65
C GLN A 59 -17.35 10.35 -0.94
N PRO A 60 -16.68 11.53 -0.89
CA PRO A 60 -15.40 11.64 -0.19
C PRO A 60 -15.58 11.37 1.31
N THR A 61 -14.86 10.38 1.83
CA THR A 61 -14.93 9.96 3.23
C THR A 61 -13.52 9.87 3.81
N PRO A 62 -13.26 10.38 5.03
CA PRO A 62 -11.96 10.22 5.67
C PRO A 62 -11.60 8.75 5.90
N PHE A 63 -10.36 8.38 5.62
CA PHE A 63 -9.83 7.04 5.88
C PHE A 63 -9.45 6.89 7.36
N GLY A 64 -9.96 5.83 7.98
CA GLY A 64 -9.65 5.49 9.38
C GLY A 64 -8.29 4.80 9.50
N PHE A 65 -7.68 4.98 10.68
CA PHE A 65 -6.50 4.24 11.12
C PHE A 65 -6.92 3.13 12.08
N SER A 66 -6.30 1.97 11.94
CA SER A 66 -6.57 0.82 12.80
C SER A 66 -6.03 1.09 14.21
N ASN A 67 -6.87 0.95 15.24
CA ASN A 67 -6.49 1.24 16.63
C ASN A 67 -6.95 0.15 17.62
N ARG A 68 -7.51 -0.96 17.11
CA ARG A 68 -8.04 -2.05 17.92
C ARG A 68 -6.97 -3.12 18.12
N SER A 69 -6.92 -3.71 19.31
CA SER A 69 -6.04 -4.86 19.54
C SER A 69 -6.38 -6.02 18.59
N GLY A 70 -5.36 -6.56 17.93
CA GLY A 70 -5.52 -7.64 16.95
C GLY A 70 -5.95 -7.17 15.56
N SER A 71 -5.90 -5.87 15.26
CA SER A 71 -6.00 -5.34 13.89
C SER A 71 -4.67 -4.70 13.45
N GLU A 72 -4.64 -4.14 12.25
CA GLU A 72 -3.47 -3.55 11.55
C GLU A 72 -3.01 -2.21 12.15
N THR A 73 -2.94 -2.13 13.47
CA THR A 73 -2.37 -0.99 14.21
C THR A 73 -0.94 -0.70 13.76
N ASP A 74 -0.48 0.54 13.91
CA ASP A 74 0.89 0.92 13.58
C ASP A 74 1.91 0.04 14.29
N GLU A 75 1.68 -0.27 15.57
CA GLU A 75 2.55 -1.14 16.36
C GLU A 75 2.62 -2.56 15.77
N SER A 76 1.51 -3.09 15.29
CA SER A 76 1.46 -4.42 14.68
C SER A 76 2.17 -4.46 13.32
N VAL A 77 2.02 -3.42 12.50
CA VAL A 77 2.70 -3.29 11.21
C VAL A 77 4.20 -3.11 11.43
N ILE A 78 4.60 -2.27 12.39
CA ILE A 78 6.00 -2.06 12.77
C ILE A 78 6.64 -3.36 13.27
N HIS A 79 5.92 -4.11 14.10
CA HIS A 79 6.40 -5.41 14.60
C HIS A 79 6.72 -6.36 13.44
N ASP A 80 5.78 -6.55 12.52
CA ASP A 80 5.94 -7.50 11.43
C ASP A 80 6.96 -7.03 10.39
N ALA A 81 7.05 -5.73 10.11
CA ALA A 81 8.09 -5.16 9.25
C ALA A 81 9.49 -5.46 9.81
N ARG A 82 9.70 -5.17 11.10
CA ARG A 82 10.98 -5.44 11.76
C ARG A 82 11.31 -6.92 11.82
N TYR A 83 10.31 -7.77 12.03
CA TYR A 83 10.53 -9.22 12.02
C TYR A 83 10.87 -9.74 10.63
N ALA A 84 10.22 -9.24 9.58
CA ALA A 84 10.57 -9.55 8.19
C ALA A 84 12.03 -9.13 7.87
N HIS A 85 12.45 -7.93 8.28
CA HIS A 85 13.84 -7.49 8.15
C HIS A 85 14.83 -8.39 8.90
N GLN A 86 14.49 -8.87 10.11
CA GLN A 86 15.32 -9.84 10.85
C GLN A 86 15.48 -11.17 10.12
N LEU A 87 14.49 -11.56 9.30
CA LEU A 87 14.57 -12.74 8.43
C LEU A 87 15.32 -12.47 7.11
N GLY A 88 15.78 -11.24 6.89
CA GLY A 88 16.48 -10.82 5.68
C GLY A 88 15.57 -10.56 4.49
N MET A 89 14.29 -10.21 4.74
CA MET A 89 13.35 -9.82 3.70
C MET A 89 13.29 -8.30 3.54
N SER A 90 13.10 -7.82 2.32
CA SER A 90 12.64 -6.45 2.07
C SER A 90 11.15 -6.30 2.42
N VAL A 91 10.74 -5.08 2.74
CA VAL A 91 9.38 -4.74 3.16
C VAL A 91 8.81 -3.66 2.24
N MET A 92 7.61 -3.93 1.73
CA MET A 92 6.74 -2.95 1.10
C MET A 92 5.57 -2.63 2.03
N ILE A 93 5.38 -1.36 2.38
CA ILE A 93 4.10 -0.93 2.97
C ILE A 93 3.12 -0.65 1.83
N LYS A 94 1.97 -1.33 1.84
CA LYS A 94 0.99 -1.31 0.75
C LYS A 94 -0.42 -1.03 1.30
N PRO A 95 -0.76 0.23 1.65
CA PRO A 95 -2.07 0.57 2.17
C PRO A 95 -3.17 0.30 1.15
N HIS A 96 -4.24 -0.40 1.56
CA HIS A 96 -5.35 -0.76 0.68
C HIS A 96 -6.69 -0.18 1.13
N ILE A 97 -7.55 0.16 0.17
CA ILE A 97 -8.94 0.52 0.43
C ILE A 97 -9.79 -0.74 0.25
N TRP A 98 -10.41 -1.20 1.33
CA TRP A 98 -11.47 -2.19 1.24
C TRP A 98 -12.80 -1.48 0.94
N MET A 99 -13.58 -2.05 0.02
CA MET A 99 -14.93 -1.59 -0.31
C MET A 99 -15.90 -2.76 -0.25
N GLY A 100 -17.11 -2.51 0.23
CA GLY A 100 -18.13 -3.53 0.41
C GLY A 100 -19.02 -3.69 -0.82
N ARG A 101 -19.94 -4.67 -0.78
CA ARG A 101 -21.05 -4.82 -1.75
C ARG A 101 -20.62 -5.00 -3.21
N GLY A 102 -19.47 -5.63 -3.44
CA GLY A 102 -18.94 -5.91 -4.78
C GLY A 102 -18.28 -4.70 -5.45
N MET A 103 -18.19 -3.56 -4.75
CA MET A 103 -17.40 -2.42 -5.20
C MET A 103 -15.92 -2.64 -4.88
N TRP A 104 -15.06 -1.95 -5.62
CA TRP A 104 -13.61 -2.04 -5.51
C TRP A 104 -12.95 -0.67 -5.75
N PRO A 105 -11.67 -0.46 -5.42
CA PRO A 105 -11.02 0.85 -5.52
C PRO A 105 -11.08 1.50 -6.90
N GLY A 106 -11.18 0.70 -7.97
CA GLY A 106 -11.34 1.18 -9.33
C GLY A 106 -12.68 1.85 -9.62
N ASP A 107 -13.69 1.71 -8.75
CA ASP A 107 -15.00 2.36 -8.89
C ASP A 107 -15.01 3.81 -8.37
N ILE A 108 -13.96 4.23 -7.64
CA ILE A 108 -13.91 5.55 -6.98
C ILE A 108 -13.95 6.66 -8.03
N ARG A 109 -15.06 7.41 -8.04
CA ARG A 109 -15.32 8.52 -8.97
C ARG A 109 -16.06 9.64 -8.26
N MET A 110 -15.39 10.75 -8.00
CA MET A 110 -16.05 11.90 -7.36
C MET A 110 -16.96 12.63 -8.35
N THR A 111 -18.06 13.20 -7.84
CA THR A 111 -19.13 13.74 -8.69
C THR A 111 -18.89 15.17 -9.16
N ASN A 112 -17.97 15.90 -8.54
CA ASN A 112 -17.63 17.29 -8.85
C ASN A 112 -16.21 17.63 -8.38
N PRO A 113 -15.62 18.75 -8.85
CA PRO A 113 -14.26 19.14 -8.49
C PRO A 113 -14.01 19.28 -6.99
N GLY A 114 -14.99 19.80 -6.23
CA GLY A 114 -14.84 19.94 -4.78
C GLY A 114 -14.80 18.61 -4.03
N ASP A 115 -15.49 17.58 -4.55
CA ASP A 115 -15.39 16.23 -4.01
C ASP A 115 -14.06 15.56 -4.36
N TRP A 116 -13.52 15.80 -5.55
CA TRP A 116 -12.17 15.37 -5.92
C TRP A 116 -11.12 15.94 -4.95
N ASP A 117 -11.17 17.24 -4.68
CA ASP A 117 -10.25 17.88 -3.74
C ASP A 117 -10.38 17.31 -2.32
N ARG A 118 -11.61 17.12 -1.84
CA ARG A 118 -11.86 16.51 -0.52
C ARG A 118 -11.35 15.07 -0.43
N PHE A 119 -11.63 14.26 -1.46
CA PHE A 119 -11.18 12.87 -1.50
C PHE A 119 -9.65 12.79 -1.42
N PHE A 120 -8.95 13.56 -2.24
CA PHE A 120 -7.48 13.54 -2.27
C PHE A 120 -6.85 14.21 -1.05
N ASP A 121 -7.50 15.15 -0.37
CA ASP A 121 -7.05 15.63 0.94
C ASP A 121 -7.06 14.50 1.98
N TYR A 122 -8.17 13.77 2.07
CA TYR A 122 -8.29 12.60 2.95
C TYR A 122 -7.31 11.50 2.59
N TYR A 123 -7.19 11.19 1.30
CA TYR A 123 -6.27 10.16 0.81
C TYR A 123 -4.81 10.53 1.05
N THR A 124 -4.43 11.77 0.78
CA THR A 124 -3.06 12.27 1.01
C THR A 124 -2.73 12.23 2.49
N ARG A 125 -3.65 12.63 3.39
CA ARG A 125 -3.45 12.50 4.83
C ARG A 125 -3.21 11.05 5.26
N TRP A 126 -3.92 10.11 4.65
CA TRP A 126 -3.83 8.69 4.94
C TRP A 126 -2.52 8.07 4.43
N ILE A 127 -2.14 8.34 3.18
CA ILE A 127 -0.86 7.87 2.62
C ILE A 127 0.33 8.53 3.32
N ARG A 128 0.21 9.80 3.74
CA ARG A 128 1.25 10.50 4.51
C ARG A 128 1.58 9.78 5.82
N HIS A 129 0.57 9.29 6.52
CA HIS A 129 0.75 8.48 7.73
C HIS A 129 1.60 7.25 7.44
N PHE A 130 1.27 6.51 6.39
CA PHE A 130 2.02 5.31 6.01
C PHE A 130 3.40 5.61 5.42
N ALA A 131 3.62 6.77 4.81
CA ALA A 131 4.95 7.20 4.41
C ALA A 131 5.88 7.42 5.61
N ILE A 132 5.36 8.07 6.66
CA ILE A 132 6.10 8.24 7.91
C ILE A 132 6.35 6.88 8.57
N LEU A 133 5.34 6.01 8.63
CA LEU A 133 5.50 4.66 9.18
C LEU A 133 6.54 3.85 8.39
N ALA A 134 6.48 3.88 7.06
CA ALA A 134 7.43 3.22 6.17
C ALA A 134 8.87 3.72 6.40
N GLU A 135 9.06 5.02 6.58
CA GLU A 135 10.36 5.60 6.93
C GLU A 135 10.85 5.15 8.32
N MET A 136 9.96 5.10 9.31
CA MET A 136 10.29 4.67 10.68
C MET A 136 10.73 3.20 10.79
N VAL A 137 10.31 2.36 9.85
CA VAL A 137 10.64 0.93 9.82
C VAL A 137 11.69 0.60 8.77
N ASP A 138 12.26 1.60 8.09
CA ASP A 138 13.25 1.40 7.03
C ASP A 138 12.70 0.53 5.87
N ALA A 139 11.41 0.64 5.57
CA ALA A 139 10.82 -0.08 4.45
C ALA A 139 11.46 0.34 3.12
N GLU A 140 11.73 -0.63 2.27
CA GLU A 140 12.35 -0.41 0.97
C GLU A 140 11.37 0.23 -0.02
N TYR A 141 10.07 -0.06 0.13
CA TYR A 141 9.04 0.36 -0.80
C TYR A 141 7.78 0.88 -0.09
N LEU A 142 7.15 1.89 -0.68
CA LEU A 142 5.80 2.34 -0.34
C LEU A 142 4.95 2.34 -1.60
N CYS A 143 3.87 1.57 -1.57
CA CYS A 143 2.87 1.59 -2.63
C CYS A 143 1.83 2.66 -2.35
N LEU A 144 1.71 3.62 -3.26
CA LEU A 144 0.84 4.79 -3.09
C LEU A 144 -0.62 4.51 -3.40
N GLY A 145 -0.93 3.42 -4.10
CA GLY A 145 -2.28 3.08 -4.54
C GLY A 145 -2.32 1.82 -5.37
N VAL A 146 -3.50 1.21 -5.46
CA VAL A 146 -3.72 -0.10 -6.07
C VAL A 146 -5.02 -0.10 -6.84
N GLU A 147 -4.91 -0.24 -8.17
CA GLU A 147 -6.03 -0.38 -9.11
C GLU A 147 -7.10 0.73 -9.05
N MET A 148 -6.71 1.96 -8.77
CA MET A 148 -7.60 3.12 -8.67
C MET A 148 -7.80 3.80 -10.04
N GLY A 149 -8.11 3.01 -11.07
CA GLY A 149 -8.08 3.39 -12.49
C GLY A 149 -8.86 4.67 -12.83
N ILE A 150 -10.05 4.86 -12.28
CA ILE A 150 -10.79 6.11 -12.53
C ILE A 150 -10.02 7.32 -11.98
N THR A 151 -9.49 7.22 -10.75
CA THR A 151 -8.77 8.33 -10.12
C THR A 151 -7.46 8.67 -10.84
N THR A 152 -6.77 7.67 -11.39
CA THR A 152 -5.49 7.88 -12.10
C THR A 152 -5.69 8.49 -13.48
N LEU A 153 -6.81 8.19 -14.14
CA LEU A 153 -7.14 8.69 -15.47
C LEU A 153 -7.89 10.04 -15.44
N GLU A 154 -8.81 10.23 -14.48
CA GLU A 154 -9.65 11.43 -14.40
C GLU A 154 -9.05 12.54 -13.52
N ALA A 155 -8.15 12.22 -12.58
CA ALA A 155 -7.54 13.17 -11.65
C ALA A 155 -6.00 13.00 -11.47
N PRO A 156 -5.22 12.88 -12.56
CA PRO A 156 -3.77 12.65 -12.48
C PRO A 156 -3.01 13.75 -11.73
N GLU A 157 -3.46 14.99 -11.80
CA GLU A 157 -2.81 16.12 -11.13
C GLU A 157 -2.87 16.01 -9.60
N HIS A 158 -3.89 15.36 -9.05
CA HIS A 158 -3.96 15.09 -7.61
C HIS A 158 -2.97 14.01 -7.19
N TRP A 159 -2.77 12.98 -8.03
CA TRP A 159 -1.72 11.97 -7.81
C TRP A 159 -0.32 12.58 -7.84
N GLN A 160 -0.04 13.46 -8.79
CA GLN A 160 1.24 14.17 -8.85
C GLN A 160 1.49 15.03 -7.60
N ARG A 161 0.47 15.74 -7.11
CA ARG A 161 0.55 16.48 -5.84
C ARG A 161 0.78 15.57 -4.63
N LEU A 162 0.11 14.42 -4.60
CA LEU A 162 0.32 13.40 -3.57
C LEU A 162 1.78 12.92 -3.60
N ILE A 163 2.30 12.50 -4.75
CA ILE A 163 3.68 12.01 -4.90
C ILE A 163 4.68 13.08 -4.42
N ALA A 164 4.51 14.34 -4.84
CA ALA A 164 5.34 15.44 -4.41
C ALA A 164 5.29 15.67 -2.88
N THR A 165 4.12 15.46 -2.26
CA THR A 165 3.93 15.58 -0.81
C THR A 165 4.59 14.43 -0.04
N ILE A 166 4.58 13.23 -0.60
CA ILE A 166 5.12 12.01 0.05
C ILE A 166 6.63 11.92 -0.09
N ARG A 167 7.19 12.37 -1.22
CA ARG A 167 8.62 12.28 -1.52
C ARG A 167 9.56 12.78 -0.41
N PRO A 168 9.33 13.93 0.26
CA PRO A 168 10.20 14.38 1.36
C PRO A 168 10.03 13.60 2.67
N LEU A 169 9.00 12.76 2.79
CA LEU A 169 8.67 12.03 4.02
C LEU A 169 9.15 10.58 4.03
N PHE A 170 9.47 10.03 2.86
CA PHE A 170 9.91 8.66 2.71
C PHE A 170 11.07 8.58 1.71
N SER A 171 12.19 8.05 2.17
CA SER A 171 13.45 7.96 1.42
C SER A 171 13.56 6.71 0.54
N GLY A 172 12.67 5.73 0.74
CA GLY A 172 12.60 4.52 -0.07
C GLY A 172 11.91 4.75 -1.43
N LYS A 173 11.57 3.65 -2.09
CA LYS A 173 11.06 3.65 -3.47
C LYS A 173 9.54 3.76 -3.49
N LEU A 174 9.02 4.72 -4.25
CA LEU A 174 7.58 4.88 -4.45
C LEU A 174 7.13 4.07 -5.67
N VAL A 175 6.05 3.32 -5.48
CA VAL A 175 5.42 2.50 -6.51
C VAL A 175 3.91 2.74 -6.53
N TYR A 176 3.29 2.57 -7.70
CA TYR A 176 1.84 2.47 -7.85
C TYR A 176 1.52 1.14 -8.53
N ALA A 177 0.54 0.40 -8.01
CA ALA A 177 0.15 -0.91 -8.55
C ALA A 177 -1.10 -0.74 -9.43
N ALA A 178 -0.90 -0.47 -10.71
CA ALA A 178 -1.99 -0.30 -11.66
C ALA A 178 -2.69 -1.62 -11.96
N ASN A 179 -3.99 -1.56 -12.23
CA ASN A 179 -4.69 -2.61 -12.92
C ASN A 179 -4.16 -2.72 -14.36
N TRP A 180 -4.29 -3.90 -14.97
CA TRP A 180 -3.93 -4.13 -16.35
C TRP A 180 -4.86 -3.39 -17.34
N GLY A 181 -4.43 -3.29 -18.60
CA GLY A 181 -5.19 -2.64 -19.66
C GLY A 181 -5.11 -1.11 -19.61
N GLU A 182 -6.26 -0.43 -19.76
CA GLU A 182 -6.31 1.02 -19.99
C GLU A 182 -5.63 1.85 -18.91
N GLU A 183 -5.78 1.48 -17.63
CA GLU A 183 -5.12 2.17 -16.53
C GLU A 183 -3.59 2.14 -16.71
N PHE A 184 -3.00 0.95 -16.85
CA PHE A 184 -1.56 0.80 -17.00
C PHE A 184 -1.00 1.55 -18.21
N GLU A 185 -1.70 1.47 -19.35
CA GLU A 185 -1.28 2.05 -20.62
C GLU A 185 -1.37 3.58 -20.65
N LYS A 186 -2.33 4.17 -19.94
CA LYS A 186 -2.64 5.61 -19.99
C LYS A 186 -2.24 6.39 -18.74
N LEU A 187 -1.77 5.73 -17.68
CA LEU A 187 -1.30 6.41 -16.48
C LEU A 187 -0.18 7.39 -16.83
N SER A 188 -0.41 8.67 -16.54
CA SER A 188 0.40 9.78 -17.06
C SER A 188 1.56 10.20 -16.14
N PHE A 189 1.62 9.67 -14.93
CA PHE A 189 2.59 10.06 -13.90
C PHE A 189 3.59 8.95 -13.54
N TRP A 190 3.81 7.96 -14.43
CA TRP A 190 4.84 6.92 -14.22
C TRP A 190 6.23 7.53 -13.96
N GLY A 191 6.55 8.65 -14.60
CA GLY A 191 7.82 9.35 -14.44
C GLY A 191 8.05 9.98 -13.06
N ASP A 192 7.01 10.12 -12.24
CA ASP A 192 7.10 10.68 -10.88
C ASP A 192 7.36 9.58 -9.82
N LEU A 193 7.29 8.31 -10.21
CA LEU A 193 7.48 7.12 -9.39
C LEU A 193 8.88 6.51 -9.61
N ASP A 194 9.35 5.70 -8.66
CA ASP A 194 10.61 4.97 -8.83
C ASP A 194 10.42 3.62 -9.53
N LEU A 195 9.23 3.05 -9.42
CA LEU A 195 8.88 1.73 -9.92
C LEU A 195 7.51 1.74 -10.58
N ILE A 196 7.41 0.99 -11.66
CA ILE A 196 6.15 0.68 -12.34
C ILE A 196 5.59 -0.61 -11.73
N GLY A 197 4.36 -0.55 -11.19
CA GLY A 197 3.65 -1.71 -10.65
C GLY A 197 2.45 -2.07 -11.52
N LEU A 198 2.28 -3.37 -11.79
CA LEU A 198 1.18 -3.93 -12.58
C LEU A 198 0.61 -5.16 -11.86
N ASN A 199 -0.68 -5.14 -11.57
CA ASN A 199 -1.41 -6.32 -11.12
C ASN A 199 -1.77 -7.16 -12.36
N CYS A 200 -0.89 -8.12 -12.65
CA CYS A 200 -0.82 -8.85 -13.91
C CYS A 200 -1.73 -10.10 -13.90
N TYR A 201 -3.05 -9.90 -13.91
CA TYR A 201 -4.05 -10.99 -13.93
C TYR A 201 -4.47 -11.42 -15.34
N TYR A 202 -3.52 -11.52 -16.29
CA TYR A 202 -3.82 -12.01 -17.64
C TYR A 202 -4.22 -13.50 -17.61
N PRO A 203 -5.25 -13.90 -18.37
CA PRO A 203 -5.57 -15.32 -18.55
C PRO A 203 -4.37 -16.08 -19.09
N LEU A 204 -4.12 -17.28 -18.55
CA LEU A 204 -3.08 -18.21 -18.98
C LEU A 204 -3.61 -19.21 -20.00
#